data_AF-A0A1X6ZUQ4-F1
#
_entry.id   AF-A0A1X6ZUQ4-F1
#
_cell.length_a   1.000
_cell.length_b   1.000
_cell.length_c   1.000
_cell.angle_alpha   90.00
_cell.angle_beta   90.00
_cell.angle_gamma   90.00
#
_symmetry.space_group_name_H-M   'P 1'
#
loop_
_entity.id
_entity.type
_entity.pdbx_description
1 polymer ?
#
loop_
_entity_poly.entity_id
_entity_poly.type
_entity_poly.pdbx_seq_one_letter_code
_entity_poly.pdbx_strand_id
1 'polypeptide(L)'
;MRTAVGLEWIYDLGDTNKGIGTGSDQLGPLAGVAFANSKTGLTLIPLIQHFESYNGDADISQTAIRLIALQPFGEGWWVKADLKTPYDWENNAWPASAEVQVGKNLNDKVAMYADVLLGLGDDRAFEQGVGVGVRFKY
;
A
#
# COMPACT_ATOMS: atom_id res chain seq x y z
N MET A 1 20.65 4.86 6.42
CA MET A 1 19.60 3.83 6.62
C MET A 1 18.70 4.31 7.74
N ARG A 2 17.38 4.16 7.61
CA ARG A 2 16.41 4.50 8.66
C ARG A 2 15.41 3.36 8.82
N THR A 3 14.90 3.15 10.02
CA THR A 3 13.80 2.22 10.26
C THR A 3 12.52 2.80 9.68
N ALA A 4 11.73 1.97 8.99
CA ALA A 4 10.39 2.30 8.55
C ALA A 4 9.40 1.50 9.41
N VAL A 5 8.45 2.19 10.02
CA VAL A 5 7.34 1.58 10.79
C VAL A 5 6.06 2.29 10.42
N GLY A 6 4.95 1.58 10.46
CA GLY A 6 3.66 2.15 10.14
C GLY A 6 2.50 1.25 10.55
N LEU A 7 1.31 1.79 10.39
CA LEU A 7 0.05 1.10 10.55
C LEU A 7 -0.84 1.53 9.40
N GLU A 8 -1.35 0.58 8.63
CA GLU A 8 -2.47 0.81 7.73
C GLU A 8 -3.76 0.45 8.46
N TRP A 9 -4.74 1.34 8.36
CA TRP A 9 -6.10 1.07 8.79
C TRP A 9 -6.99 1.14 7.56
N ILE A 10 -7.68 0.04 7.27
CA ILE A 10 -8.50 -0.12 6.08
C ILE A 10 -9.93 -0.29 6.57
N TYR A 11 -10.78 0.64 6.18
CA TYR A 11 -12.21 0.58 6.43
C TYR A 11 -12.89 0.17 5.13
N ASP A 12 -13.57 -0.97 5.14
CA ASP A 12 -14.20 -1.51 3.94
C ASP A 12 -15.59 -0.90 3.75
N LEU A 13 -15.73 -0.12 2.67
CA LEU A 13 -16.99 0.49 2.25
C LEU A 13 -17.67 -0.32 1.14
N GLY A 14 -17.10 -1.45 0.75
CA GLY A 14 -17.55 -2.28 -0.34
C GLY A 14 -18.78 -3.11 -0.03
N ASP A 15 -19.29 -3.73 -1.09
CA ASP A 15 -20.39 -4.69 -1.09
C ASP A 15 -19.87 -5.95 -1.77
N THR A 16 -19.52 -6.96 -0.97
CA THR A 16 -18.93 -8.21 -1.45
C THR A 16 -19.83 -8.92 -2.47
N ASN A 17 -21.15 -8.72 -2.40
CA ASN A 17 -22.09 -9.26 -3.38
C ASN A 17 -21.91 -8.65 -4.79
N LYS A 18 -21.28 -7.48 -4.88
CA LYS A 18 -20.93 -6.80 -6.13
C LYS A 18 -19.45 -6.98 -6.50
N GLY A 19 -18.72 -7.82 -5.76
CA GLY A 19 -17.29 -8.06 -5.98
C GLY A 19 -16.40 -6.86 -5.67
N ILE A 20 -16.87 -5.97 -4.79
CA ILE A 20 -16.10 -4.79 -4.33
C ILE A 20 -15.94 -4.86 -2.81
N GLY A 21 -14.73 -4.58 -2.33
CA GLY A 21 -14.40 -4.72 -0.90
C GLY A 21 -13.86 -6.10 -0.56
N THR A 22 -13.27 -6.19 0.62
CA THR A 22 -12.68 -7.40 1.20
C THR A 22 -13.64 -8.16 2.11
N GLY A 23 -14.81 -7.59 2.42
CA GLY A 23 -15.81 -8.16 3.32
C GLY A 23 -15.55 -7.91 4.80
N SER A 24 -14.42 -7.29 5.12
CA SER A 24 -13.97 -6.99 6.47
C SER A 24 -13.05 -5.77 6.50
N ASP A 25 -13.15 -5.01 7.58
CA ASP A 25 -12.20 -3.98 7.97
C ASP A 25 -10.90 -4.61 8.48
N GLN A 26 -9.77 -3.95 8.25
CA GLN A 26 -8.45 -4.50 8.52
C GLN A 26 -7.52 -3.53 9.24
N LEU A 27 -6.60 -4.09 10.02
CA LEU A 27 -5.40 -3.42 10.51
C LEU A 27 -4.16 -4.08 9.91
N GLY A 28 -3.21 -3.26 9.51
CA GLY A 28 -2.00 -3.68 8.85
C GLY A 28 -0.75 -3.04 9.45
N PRO A 29 -0.27 -3.47 10.63
CA PRO A 29 1.05 -3.04 11.11
C PRO A 29 2.15 -3.46 10.14
N LEU A 30 3.09 -2.55 9.90
CA LEU A 30 4.21 -2.78 8.98
C LEU A 30 5.53 -2.28 9.56
N ALA A 31 6.60 -2.98 9.19
CA ALA A 31 7.96 -2.63 9.57
C ALA A 31 8.95 -2.98 8.46
N GLY A 32 10.04 -2.23 8.37
CA GLY A 32 11.13 -2.49 7.45
C GLY A 32 12.22 -1.43 7.50
N VAL A 33 12.92 -1.26 6.38
CA VAL A 33 14.15 -0.46 6.32
C VAL A 33 14.12 0.46 5.11
N ALA A 34 14.40 1.74 5.31
CA ALA A 34 14.49 2.73 4.25
C ALA A 34 15.94 2.97 3.81
N PHE A 35 16.18 2.78 2.51
CA PHE A 35 17.43 3.02 1.80
C PHE A 35 17.26 4.24 0.88
N ALA A 36 17.78 5.38 1.32
CA ALA A 36 17.74 6.62 0.54
C ALA A 36 19.05 6.81 -0.24
N ASN A 37 18.94 6.99 -1.55
CA ASN A 37 20.04 7.42 -2.41
C ASN A 37 20.10 8.95 -2.43
N SER A 38 21.11 9.53 -1.79
CA SER A 38 21.27 10.98 -1.69
C SER A 38 21.58 11.67 -3.02
N LYS A 39 22.05 10.95 -4.05
CA LYS A 39 22.35 11.53 -5.37
C LYS A 39 21.11 11.71 -6.22
N THR A 40 20.18 10.76 -6.16
CA THR A 40 18.98 10.76 -7.01
C THR A 40 17.70 11.12 -6.25
N GLY A 41 17.71 11.07 -4.92
CA GLY A 41 16.53 11.20 -4.08
C GLY A 41 15.69 9.93 -3.98
N LEU A 42 16.01 8.88 -4.75
CA LEU A 42 15.29 7.60 -4.72
C LEU A 42 15.35 6.99 -3.32
N THR A 43 14.21 6.61 -2.77
CA THR A 43 14.13 5.84 -1.53
C THR A 43 13.47 4.50 -1.81
N LEU A 44 14.16 3.42 -1.47
CA LEU A 44 13.63 2.06 -1.50
C LEU A 44 13.33 1.60 -0.08
N ILE A 45 12.17 1.00 0.12
CA ILE A 45 11.67 0.58 1.42
C ILE A 45 11.10 -0.84 1.30
N PRO A 46 11.93 -1.88 1.44
CA PRO A 46 11.43 -3.23 1.71
C PRO A 46 10.80 -3.29 3.10
N LEU A 47 9.65 -3.95 3.19
CA LEU A 47 8.79 -4.01 4.36
C LEU A 47 8.18 -5.42 4.48
N ILE A 48 7.84 -5.79 5.70
CA ILE A 48 6.88 -6.86 5.99
C ILE A 48 5.67 -6.21 6.64
N GLN A 49 4.48 -6.67 6.25
CA GLN A 49 3.20 -6.19 6.78
C GLN A 49 2.31 -7.39 7.06
N HIS A 50 1.62 -7.39 8.20
CA HIS A 50 0.64 -8.42 8.51
C HIS A 50 -0.74 -7.77 8.57
N PHE A 51 -1.69 -8.28 7.80
CA PHE A 51 -3.07 -7.83 7.75
C PHE A 51 -3.93 -8.76 8.59
N GLU A 52 -4.72 -8.17 9.48
CA GLU A 52 -5.68 -8.89 10.31
C GLU A 52 -7.04 -8.19 10.22
N SER A 53 -8.11 -8.96 10.00
CA SER A 53 -9.49 -8.46 10.10
C SER A 53 -9.88 -8.20 11.55
N TYR A 54 -10.55 -7.08 11.83
CA TYR A 54 -11.08 -6.79 13.17
C TYR A 54 -12.60 -6.64 13.24
N ASN A 55 -13.26 -6.52 12.09
CA ASN A 55 -14.70 -6.36 11.97
C ASN A 55 -15.16 -6.78 10.57
N GLY A 56 -16.19 -7.62 10.47
CA GLY A 56 -16.71 -8.15 9.21
C GLY A 56 -16.84 -9.67 9.21
N ASP A 57 -17.35 -10.20 8.11
CA ASP A 57 -17.64 -11.64 7.97
C ASP A 57 -16.48 -12.43 7.37
N ALA A 58 -15.55 -11.77 6.68
CA ALA A 58 -14.36 -12.40 6.11
C ALA A 58 -13.24 -12.48 7.14
N ASP A 59 -12.70 -13.67 7.36
CA ASP A 59 -11.50 -13.87 8.18
C ASP A 59 -10.25 -13.56 7.34
N ILE A 60 -9.47 -12.56 7.75
CA ILE A 60 -8.27 -12.14 7.05
C ILE A 60 -7.10 -12.23 8.02
N SER A 61 -6.16 -13.12 7.74
CA SER A 61 -4.86 -13.18 8.40
C SER A 61 -3.76 -13.48 7.38
N GLN A 62 -3.13 -12.42 6.87
CA GLN A 62 -2.19 -12.53 5.74
C GLN A 62 -0.91 -11.75 6.01
N THR A 63 0.23 -12.36 5.69
CA THR A 63 1.53 -11.69 5.79
C THR A 63 2.03 -11.36 4.39
N ALA A 64 2.29 -10.08 4.15
CA ALA A 64 2.79 -9.56 2.89
C ALA A 64 4.24 -9.12 2.97
N ILE A 65 4.99 -9.47 1.93
CA ILE A 65 6.23 -8.79 1.59
C ILE A 65 5.86 -7.60 0.71
N ARG A 66 6.46 -6.45 1.01
CA ARG A 66 6.16 -5.20 0.30
C ARG A 66 7.44 -4.46 -0.04
N LEU A 67 7.46 -3.82 -1.21
CA LEU A 67 8.54 -2.96 -1.64
C LEU A 67 7.96 -1.63 -2.13
N ILE A 68 8.33 -0.56 -1.43
CA ILE A 68 8.00 0.80 -1.84
C ILE A 68 9.23 1.45 -2.47
N ALA A 69 9.05 2.02 -3.66
CA ALA A 69 9.99 2.92 -4.29
C ALA A 69 9.39 4.33 -4.33
N LEU A 70 10.05 5.30 -3.72
CA LEU A 70 9.63 6.70 -3.68
C LEU A 70 10.68 7.57 -4.38
N GLN A 71 10.27 8.30 -5.40
CA GLN A 71 11.14 9.19 -6.17
C GLN A 71 10.55 10.60 -6.16
N PRO A 72 11.21 11.58 -5.51
CA PRO A 72 10.88 12.98 -5.70
C PRO A 72 11.30 13.45 -7.10
N PHE A 73 10.53 14.37 -7.68
CA PHE A 73 10.87 15.00 -8.95
C PHE A 73 10.23 16.38 -9.03
N GLY A 74 10.83 17.30 -9.79
CA GLY A 74 10.32 18.67 -9.91
C GLY A 74 10.14 19.37 -8.55
N GLU A 75 9.42 20.50 -8.57
CA GLU A 75 9.19 21.26 -7.35
C GLU A 75 8.02 20.67 -6.55
N GLY A 76 8.36 19.89 -5.53
CA GLY A 76 7.41 19.33 -4.57
C GLY A 76 6.61 18.12 -5.06
N TRP A 77 6.87 17.62 -6.27
CA TRP A 77 6.23 16.40 -6.78
C TRP A 77 7.00 15.15 -6.39
N TRP A 78 6.29 14.03 -6.36
CA TRP A 78 6.86 12.72 -6.11
C TRP A 78 6.01 11.63 -6.75
N VAL A 79 6.65 10.52 -7.08
CA VAL A 79 5.99 9.29 -7.51
C VAL A 79 6.34 8.18 -6.53
N LYS A 80 5.35 7.38 -6.19
CA LYS A 80 5.51 6.17 -5.38
C LYS A 80 5.08 4.97 -6.23
N ALA A 81 5.94 3.97 -6.33
CA ALA A 81 5.55 2.63 -6.75
C ALA A 81 5.56 1.72 -5.53
N ASP A 82 4.58 0.85 -5.42
CA ASP A 82 4.34 0.04 -4.23
C ASP A 82 3.90 -1.36 -4.66
N LEU A 83 4.78 -2.33 -4.47
CA LEU A 83 4.55 -3.72 -4.80
C LEU A 83 4.23 -4.47 -3.53
N LYS A 84 3.10 -5.19 -3.49
CA LYS A 84 2.70 -6.01 -2.34
C LYS A 84 2.44 -7.43 -2.80
N THR A 85 2.94 -8.39 -2.04
CA THR A 85 2.69 -9.81 -2.27
C THR A 85 2.37 -10.46 -0.92
N PRO A 86 1.11 -10.41 -0.47
CA PRO A 86 0.59 -11.27 0.58
C PRO A 86 0.79 -12.74 0.25
N TYR A 87 1.15 -13.51 1.25
CA TYR A 87 0.93 -14.95 1.25
C TYR A 87 -0.43 -15.22 1.89
N ASP A 88 -1.33 -15.78 1.09
CA ASP A 88 -2.62 -16.26 1.54
C ASP A 88 -2.46 -17.70 2.03
N TRP A 89 -2.46 -17.87 3.35
CA TRP A 89 -2.30 -19.17 4.00
C TRP A 89 -3.52 -20.09 3.78
N GLU A 90 -4.71 -19.53 3.59
CA GLU A 90 -5.94 -20.31 3.41
C GLU A 90 -5.99 -20.93 2.01
N ASN A 91 -5.64 -20.13 0.99
CA ASN A 91 -5.70 -20.56 -0.41
C ASN A 91 -4.36 -21.05 -0.98
N ASN A 92 -3.27 -21.01 -0.19
CA ASN A 92 -1.89 -21.27 -0.64
C ASN A 92 -1.51 -20.48 -1.91
N ALA A 93 -1.91 -19.21 -1.95
CA ALA A 93 -1.73 -18.33 -3.10
C ALA A 93 -0.81 -17.15 -2.76
N TRP A 94 -0.26 -16.53 -3.80
CA TRP A 94 0.52 -15.30 -3.69
C TRP A 94 -0.12 -14.18 -4.53
N PRO A 95 -1.30 -13.66 -4.12
CA PRO A 95 -1.89 -12.52 -4.79
C PRO A 95 -0.90 -11.36 -4.78
N ALA A 96 -0.46 -10.94 -5.97
CA ALA A 96 0.43 -9.80 -6.08
C ALA A 96 -0.37 -8.57 -6.48
N SER A 97 0.05 -7.39 -6.04
CA SER A 97 -0.51 -6.13 -6.50
C SER A 97 0.59 -5.08 -6.66
N ALA A 98 0.32 -4.15 -7.57
CA ALA A 98 1.14 -2.97 -7.78
C ALA A 98 0.27 -1.72 -7.70
N GLU A 99 0.75 -0.73 -6.97
CA GLU A 99 0.14 0.59 -6.90
C GLU A 99 1.15 1.64 -7.36
N VAL A 100 0.68 2.56 -8.18
CA VAL A 100 1.45 3.75 -8.56
C VAL A 100 0.68 4.97 -8.09
N GLN A 101 1.33 5.78 -7.25
CA GLN A 101 0.80 7.06 -6.79
C GLN A 101 1.64 8.21 -7.34
N VAL A 102 0.97 9.27 -7.78
CA VAL A 102 1.59 10.55 -8.09
C VAL A 102 1.05 11.58 -7.11
N GLY A 103 1.96 12.29 -6.44
CA GLY A 103 1.58 13.26 -5.43
C GLY A 103 2.35 14.57 -5.51
N LYS A 104 1.77 15.58 -4.87
CA LYS A 104 2.31 16.94 -4.79
C LYS A 104 2.24 17.43 -3.35
N ASN A 105 3.37 17.94 -2.85
CA ASN A 105 3.42 18.70 -1.62
C ASN A 105 2.71 20.05 -1.81
N LEU A 106 1.66 20.30 -1.04
CA LEU A 106 0.97 21.58 -1.01
C LEU A 106 1.71 22.57 -0.09
N ASN A 107 2.32 22.04 0.96
CA ASN A 107 3.21 22.75 1.87
C ASN A 107 4.11 21.74 2.61
N ASP A 108 4.85 22.19 3.62
CA ASP A 108 5.78 21.34 4.40
C ASP A 108 5.08 20.24 5.20
N LYS A 109 3.77 20.36 5.46
CA LYS A 109 2.98 19.44 6.29
C LYS A 109 1.96 18.61 5.54
N VAL A 110 1.53 19.05 4.36
CA VAL A 110 0.40 18.46 3.63
C VAL A 110 0.79 18.19 2.19
N ALA A 111 0.41 17.02 1.69
CA ALA A 111 0.47 16.64 0.30
C ALA A 111 -0.87 16.03 -0.13
N MET A 112 -1.15 16.09 -1.43
CA MET A 112 -2.24 15.35 -2.05
C MET A 112 -1.66 14.35 -3.06
N TYR A 113 -2.40 13.29 -3.33
CA TYR A 113 -2.02 12.31 -4.34
C TYR A 113 -3.25 11.70 -5.02
N ALA A 114 -3.00 11.16 -6.20
CA ALA A 114 -3.89 10.24 -6.89
C ALA A 114 -3.11 8.95 -7.17
N ASP A 115 -3.84 7.83 -7.23
CA ASP A 115 -3.26 6.52 -7.40
C ASP A 115 -4.07 5.63 -8.33
N VAL A 116 -3.33 4.69 -8.93
CA VAL A 116 -3.87 3.59 -9.70
C VAL A 116 -3.29 2.31 -9.10
N LEU A 117 -4.17 1.36 -8.87
CA LEU A 117 -3.88 0.07 -8.27
C LEU A 117 -4.18 -1.01 -9.30
N LEU A 118 -3.32 -2.03 -9.41
CA LEU A 118 -3.45 -3.14 -10.34
C LEU A 118 -3.18 -4.45 -9.61
N GLY A 119 -4.08 -5.42 -9.79
CA GLY A 119 -3.83 -6.80 -9.38
C GLY A 119 -2.91 -7.50 -10.37
N LEU A 120 -1.99 -8.30 -9.88
CA LEU A 120 -1.01 -9.03 -10.66
C LEU A 120 -1.20 -10.54 -10.46
N GLY A 121 -1.13 -11.29 -11.56
CA GLY A 121 -1.35 -12.73 -11.57
C GLY A 121 -2.82 -13.13 -11.65
N ASP A 122 -3.05 -14.43 -11.70
CA ASP A 122 -4.38 -15.01 -11.85
C ASP A 122 -5.15 -15.03 -10.51
N ASP A 123 -4.44 -15.14 -9.39
CA ASP A 123 -5.00 -15.16 -8.02
C ASP A 123 -5.24 -13.76 -7.44
N ARG A 124 -5.30 -12.72 -8.28
CA ARG A 124 -5.41 -11.32 -7.81
C ARG A 124 -6.71 -11.06 -7.05
N ALA A 125 -6.61 -10.34 -5.93
CA ALA A 125 -7.77 -9.99 -5.10
C ALA A 125 -8.73 -8.98 -5.77
N PHE A 126 -8.23 -8.20 -6.74
CA PHE A 126 -8.99 -7.25 -7.54
C PHE A 126 -8.28 -7.05 -8.88
N GLU A 127 -8.96 -6.56 -9.91
CA GLU A 127 -8.31 -6.30 -11.20
C GLU A 127 -7.59 -4.96 -11.24
N GLN A 128 -8.31 -3.91 -10.86
CA GLN A 128 -7.82 -2.54 -10.88
C GLN A 128 -8.55 -1.68 -9.85
N GLY A 129 -7.92 -0.58 -9.45
CA GLY A 129 -8.50 0.42 -8.57
C GLY A 129 -7.94 1.80 -8.88
N VAL A 130 -8.66 2.83 -8.46
CA VAL A 130 -8.22 4.21 -8.50
C VAL A 130 -8.51 4.88 -7.16
N GLY A 131 -7.60 5.77 -6.75
CA GLY A 131 -7.69 6.44 -5.47
C GLY A 131 -7.25 7.89 -5.53
N VAL A 132 -7.70 8.64 -4.53
CA VAL A 132 -7.20 9.98 -4.23
C VAL A 132 -7.02 10.08 -2.72
N GLY A 133 -6.02 10.84 -2.28
CA GLY A 133 -5.78 10.97 -0.86
C GLY A 133 -5.01 12.21 -0.46
N VAL A 134 -5.03 12.44 0.85
CA VAL A 134 -4.27 13.48 1.54
C VAL A 134 -3.23 12.81 2.41
N ARG A 135 -2.00 13.32 2.38
CA ARG A 135 -0.88 12.86 3.21
C ARG A 135 -0.46 13.97 4.15
N PHE A 136 -0.41 13.64 5.44
CA PHE A 136 0.17 14.48 6.48
C PHE A 136 1.63 14.06 6.72
N LYS A 137 2.53 15.04 6.79
CA LYS A 137 3.96 14.87 7.03
C LYS A 137 4.30 15.32 8.45
N TYR A 138 5.20 14.60 9.10
CA TYR A 138 5.65 14.81 10.48
C TYR A 138 7.18 14.88 10.56
#